data_AF-A0A3E0WSN9-F1
#
_entry.id   AF-A0A3E0WSN9-F1
#
_cell.length_a   1.000
_cell.length_b   1.000
_cell.length_c   1.000
_cell.angle_alpha   90.00
_cell.angle_beta   90.00
_cell.angle_gamma   90.00
#
_symmetry.space_group_name_H-M   'P 1'
#
loop_
_entity.id
_entity.type
_entity.pdbx_description
1 polymer ?
#
loop_
_entity_poly.entity_id
_entity_poly.type
_entity_poly.pdbx_seq_one_letter_code
_entity_poly.pdbx_strand_id
1 'polypeptide(L)'
;MIGMTLYQLSDQYKQAYDVLSQDENLPAEVFNDTMEGLAGDIEAKATNVAAFIGNLEASVGAMKEAEKRIAQRRKTAEERVKWLKNYLLTNMQACGIKRIDAPEYSIRLQKNPTSVQISDAEAVPANFYRQPPPEIDKQAVKDALKAGEDVPGAYLEAGERVVIK
;
A
#
# COMPACT_ATOMS: atom_id res chain seq x y z
N MET A 1 7.60 34.73 2.12
CA MET A 1 7.76 34.83 0.66
C MET A 1 7.34 33.50 0.07
N ILE A 2 6.29 33.45 -0.75
CA ILE A 2 5.90 32.21 -1.43
C ILE A 2 6.82 32.12 -2.65
N GLY A 3 7.86 31.29 -2.56
CA GLY A 3 8.73 31.00 -3.69
C GLY A 3 7.99 30.20 -4.77
N MET A 4 8.45 30.31 -6.01
CA MET A 4 7.86 29.59 -7.14
C MET A 4 7.78 28.07 -6.91
N THR A 5 6.74 27.47 -7.45
CA THR A 5 6.56 26.01 -7.44
C THR A 5 7.41 25.37 -8.54
N LEU A 6 7.77 24.09 -8.38
CA LEU A 6 8.52 23.36 -9.40
C LEU A 6 7.77 23.36 -10.75
N TYR A 7 6.44 23.25 -10.69
CA TYR A 7 5.56 23.37 -11.85
C TYR A 7 5.73 24.71 -12.59
N GLN A 8 5.71 25.82 -11.84
CA GLN A 8 5.87 27.15 -12.44
C GLN A 8 7.28 27.37 -12.99
N LEU A 9 8.31 26.83 -12.33
CA LEU A 9 9.69 26.90 -12.83
C LEU A 9 9.85 26.08 -14.13
N SER A 10 9.27 24.88 -14.20
CA SER A 10 9.27 24.06 -15.41
C SER A 10 8.50 24.73 -16.56
N ASP A 11 7.38 25.39 -16.27
CA ASP A 11 6.61 26.14 -17.26
C ASP A 11 7.41 27.35 -17.79
N GLN A 12 8.08 28.11 -16.91
CA GLN A 12 8.96 29.20 -17.32
C GLN A 12 10.14 28.73 -18.17
N TYR A 13 10.79 27.63 -17.79
CA TYR A 13 11.87 27.03 -18.58
C TYR A 13 11.41 26.68 -19.99
N LYS A 14 10.22 26.06 -20.10
CA LYS A 14 9.64 25.70 -21.39
C LYS A 14 9.31 26.93 -22.23
N GLN A 15 8.65 27.94 -21.64
CA GLN A 15 8.31 29.18 -22.33
C GLN A 15 9.55 29.94 -22.81
N ALA A 16 10.59 30.03 -21.97
CA ALA A 16 11.86 30.64 -22.34
C ALA A 16 12.53 29.90 -23.50
N TYR A 17 12.56 28.57 -23.47
CA TYR A 17 13.06 27.77 -24.57
C TYR A 17 12.30 28.03 -25.88
N ASP A 18 10.96 27.98 -25.82
CA ASP A 18 10.09 28.17 -26.99
C ASP A 18 10.26 29.56 -27.62
N VAL A 19 10.44 30.61 -26.81
CA VAL A 19 10.66 31.98 -27.29
C VAL A 19 12.06 32.18 -27.83
N LEU A 20 13.08 31.78 -27.07
CA LEU A 20 14.48 32.06 -27.42
C LEU A 20 14.95 31.21 -28.62
N SER A 21 14.37 30.02 -28.82
CA SER A 21 14.69 29.17 -29.98
C SER A 21 14.14 29.70 -31.31
N GLN A 22 13.19 30.64 -31.28
CA GLN A 22 12.60 31.26 -32.48
C GLN A 22 13.37 32.51 -32.94
N ASP A 23 14.30 33.03 -32.14
CA ASP A 23 15.10 34.20 -32.49
C ASP A 23 16.40 33.78 -33.19
N GLU A 24 16.41 33.84 -34.53
CA GLU A 24 17.57 33.50 -35.36
C GLU A 24 18.79 34.42 -35.16
N ASN A 25 18.61 35.59 -34.55
CA ASN A 25 19.68 36.56 -34.30
C ASN A 25 20.21 36.50 -32.87
N LEU A 26 19.67 35.63 -32.02
CA LEU A 26 20.10 35.50 -30.64
C LEU A 26 21.48 34.80 -30.57
N PRO A 27 22.48 35.40 -29.91
CA PRO A 27 23.76 34.74 -29.69
C PRO A 27 23.58 33.47 -28.84
N ALA A 28 24.22 32.38 -29.26
CA ALA A 28 24.13 31.08 -28.58
C ALA A 28 24.56 31.15 -27.10
N GLU A 29 25.52 32.03 -26.77
CA GLU A 29 25.97 32.25 -25.39
C GLU A 29 24.84 32.81 -24.50
N VAL A 30 24.11 33.81 -24.99
CA VAL A 30 22.98 34.42 -24.26
C VAL A 30 21.82 33.44 -24.07
N PHE A 31 21.56 32.61 -25.09
CA PHE A 31 20.59 31.51 -24.99
C PHE A 31 20.98 30.54 -23.88
N ASN A 32 22.22 30.06 -23.91
CA ASN A 32 22.72 29.07 -22.96
C ASN A 32 22.74 29.61 -21.53
N ASP A 33 23.24 30.82 -21.30
CA ASP A 33 23.30 31.46 -19.98
C ASP A 33 21.90 31.59 -19.36
N THR A 34 20.91 31.98 -20.18
CA THR A 34 19.52 32.13 -19.71
C THR A 34 18.90 30.78 -19.36
N MET A 35 19.09 29.77 -20.22
CA MET A 35 18.56 28.43 -19.98
C MET A 35 19.24 27.73 -18.81
N GLU A 36 20.54 27.93 -18.60
CA GLU A 36 21.30 27.40 -17.46
C GLU A 36 20.82 28.01 -16.14
N GLY A 37 20.58 29.32 -16.10
CA GLY A 37 20.01 29.97 -14.91
C GLY A 37 18.66 29.39 -14.50
N LEU A 38 17.75 29.20 -15.47
CA LEU A 38 16.43 28.61 -15.22
C LEU A 38 16.52 27.12 -14.84
N ALA A 39 17.45 26.37 -15.43
CA ALA A 39 17.73 24.99 -15.04
C ALA A 39 18.21 24.91 -13.58
N GLY A 40 19.12 25.81 -13.17
CA GLY A 40 19.64 25.86 -11.80
C GLY A 40 18.55 26.06 -10.74
N ASP A 41 17.55 26.91 -11.03
CA ASP A 41 16.40 27.11 -10.13
C ASP A 41 15.53 25.85 -10.01
N ILE A 42 15.31 25.15 -11.13
CA ILE A 42 14.60 23.86 -11.16
C ILE A 42 15.37 22.81 -10.37
N GLU A 43 16.68 22.67 -10.59
CA GLU A 43 17.54 21.71 -9.89
C GLU A 43 17.56 21.96 -8.39
N ALA A 44 17.70 23.21 -7.95
CA ALA A 44 17.66 23.58 -6.54
C ALA A 44 16.31 23.23 -5.92
N LYS A 45 15.21 23.52 -6.60
CA LYS A 45 13.86 23.18 -6.11
C LYS A 45 13.64 21.68 -6.07
N ALA A 46 14.02 20.95 -7.12
CA ALA A 46 13.89 19.50 -7.21
C ALA A 46 14.71 18.79 -6.13
N THR A 47 15.94 19.24 -5.88
CA THR A 47 16.80 18.73 -4.81
C THR A 47 16.16 18.92 -3.44
N ASN A 48 15.58 20.10 -3.17
CA ASN A 48 14.87 20.35 -1.91
C ASN A 48 13.63 19.45 -1.75
N VAL A 49 12.88 19.21 -2.84
CA VAL A 49 11.73 18.30 -2.84
C VAL A 49 12.20 16.85 -2.57
N ALA A 50 13.28 16.40 -3.22
CA ALA A 50 13.85 15.08 -3.01
C ALA A 50 14.34 14.89 -1.55
N ALA A 51 15.00 15.90 -0.98
CA ALA A 51 15.40 15.87 0.44
C ALA A 51 14.18 15.76 1.38
N PHE A 52 13.10 16.48 1.08
CA PHE A 52 11.86 16.38 1.85
C PHE A 52 11.20 15.01 1.72
N ILE A 53 11.20 14.42 0.51
CA ILE A 53 10.74 13.05 0.28
C ILE A 53 11.57 12.07 1.13
N GLY A 54 12.89 12.17 1.13
CA GLY A 54 13.75 11.32 1.95
C GLY A 54 13.44 11.41 3.46
N ASN A 55 13.17 12.61 3.96
CA ASN A 55 12.75 12.81 5.35
C ASN A 55 11.39 12.13 5.65
N LEU A 56 10.45 12.20 4.71
CA LEU A 56 9.16 11.52 4.84
C LEU A 56 9.33 10.00 4.78
N GLU A 57 10.15 9.48 3.86
CA GLU A 57 10.43 8.05 3.75
C GLU A 57 11.06 7.49 5.02
N ALA A 58 12.04 8.19 5.59
CA ALA A 58 12.63 7.84 6.89
C ALA A 58 11.57 7.82 8.01
N SER A 59 10.69 8.83 8.04
CA SER A 59 9.59 8.91 9.01
C SER A 59 8.60 7.76 8.85
N VAL A 60 8.20 7.44 7.61
CA VAL A 60 7.33 6.30 7.29
C VAL A 60 7.98 4.99 7.70
N GLY A 61 9.28 4.82 7.46
CA GLY A 61 10.04 3.65 7.91
C GLY A 61 9.97 3.47 9.43
N ALA A 62 10.21 4.54 10.18
CA ALA A 62 10.10 4.51 11.65
C ALA A 62 8.68 4.19 12.13
N MET A 63 7.65 4.72 11.46
CA MET A 63 6.24 4.43 11.77
C MET A 63 5.89 2.97 11.55
N LYS A 64 6.33 2.36 10.42
CA LYS A 64 6.10 0.93 10.14
C LYS A 64 6.71 0.03 11.21
N GLU A 65 7.92 0.34 11.65
CA GLU A 65 8.57 -0.41 12.74
C GLU A 65 7.81 -0.26 14.07
N ALA A 66 7.30 0.94 14.38
CA ALA A 66 6.47 1.15 15.56
C ALA A 66 5.14 0.37 15.47
N GLU A 67 4.48 0.40 14.33
CA GLU A 67 3.24 -0.35 14.06
C GLU A 67 3.46 -1.85 14.26
N LYS A 68 4.54 -2.41 13.69
CA LYS A 68 4.91 -3.81 13.88
C LYS A 68 5.06 -4.19 15.35
N ARG A 69 5.71 -3.36 16.16
CA ARG A 69 5.85 -3.58 17.61
C ARG A 69 4.51 -3.54 18.33
N ILE A 70 3.64 -2.60 17.99
CA ILE A 70 2.29 -2.48 18.56
C ILE A 70 1.43 -3.69 18.17
N ALA A 71 1.45 -4.09 16.90
CA ALA A 71 0.74 -5.25 16.39
C ALA A 71 1.19 -6.54 17.07
N GLN A 72 2.49 -6.71 17.31
CA GLN A 72 3.02 -7.85 18.05
C GLN A 72 2.54 -7.86 19.50
N ARG A 73 2.59 -6.72 20.20
CA ARG A 73 2.07 -6.59 21.58
C ARG A 73 0.58 -6.90 21.65
N ARG A 74 -0.22 -6.39 20.70
CA ARG A 74 -1.65 -6.68 20.57
C ARG A 74 -1.88 -8.19 20.41
N LYS A 75 -1.17 -8.83 19.48
CA LYS A 75 -1.28 -10.28 19.23
C LYS A 75 -0.97 -11.11 20.49
N THR A 76 0.10 -10.77 21.21
CA THR A 76 0.44 -11.45 22.47
C THR A 76 -0.63 -11.26 23.54
N ALA A 77 -1.22 -10.07 23.65
CA ALA A 77 -2.34 -9.84 24.56
C ALA A 77 -3.59 -10.64 24.17
N GLU A 78 -3.92 -10.72 22.88
CA GLU A 78 -5.04 -11.52 22.35
C GLU A 78 -4.85 -13.01 22.63
N GLU A 79 -3.66 -13.54 22.41
CA GLU A 79 -3.30 -14.92 22.74
C GLU A 79 -3.44 -15.18 24.24
N ARG A 80 -3.00 -14.24 25.09
CA ARG A 80 -3.15 -14.34 26.54
C ARG A 80 -4.61 -14.33 26.97
N VAL A 81 -5.43 -13.46 26.38
CA VAL A 81 -6.89 -13.43 26.63
C VAL A 81 -7.54 -14.74 26.21
N LYS A 82 -7.19 -15.28 25.03
CA LYS A 82 -7.70 -16.58 24.56
C LYS A 82 -7.32 -17.69 25.53
N TRP A 83 -6.07 -17.73 25.98
CA TRP A 83 -5.60 -18.70 26.96
C TRP A 83 -6.36 -18.58 28.29
N LEU A 84 -6.55 -17.37 28.81
CA LEU A 84 -7.30 -17.14 30.06
C LEU A 84 -8.77 -17.58 29.95
N LYS A 85 -9.43 -17.31 28.83
CA LYS A 85 -10.79 -17.81 28.57
C LYS A 85 -10.85 -19.33 28.55
N ASN A 86 -9.88 -19.99 27.90
CA ASN A 86 -9.83 -21.45 27.86
C ASN A 86 -9.51 -22.06 29.24
N TYR A 87 -8.62 -21.42 29.99
CA TYR A 87 -8.32 -21.78 31.37
C TYR A 87 -9.59 -21.71 32.24
N LEU A 88 -10.34 -20.62 32.15
CA LEU A 88 -11.61 -20.45 32.87
C LEU A 88 -12.63 -21.52 32.47
N LEU A 89 -12.80 -21.76 31.17
CA LEU A 89 -13.69 -22.80 30.62
C LEU A 89 -13.34 -24.18 31.19
N THR A 90 -12.07 -24.58 31.12
CA THR A 90 -11.58 -25.89 31.55
C THR A 90 -11.82 -26.11 33.05
N ASN A 91 -11.51 -25.10 33.88
CA ASN A 91 -11.70 -25.20 35.32
C ASN A 91 -13.18 -25.19 35.72
N MET A 92 -14.01 -24.34 35.09
CA MET A 92 -15.46 -24.34 35.33
C MET A 92 -16.09 -25.69 34.96
N GLN A 93 -15.65 -26.30 33.86
CA GLN A 93 -16.08 -27.64 33.46
C GLN A 93 -15.64 -28.72 34.46
N ALA A 94 -14.36 -28.70 34.86
CA ALA A 94 -13.82 -29.67 35.82
C ALA A 94 -14.50 -29.60 37.19
N CYS A 95 -14.86 -28.40 37.67
CA CYS A 95 -15.58 -28.20 38.92
C CYS A 95 -17.10 -28.34 38.80
N GLY A 96 -17.64 -28.56 37.58
CA GLY A 96 -19.08 -28.60 37.34
C GLY A 96 -19.82 -27.28 37.54
N ILE A 97 -19.11 -26.15 37.61
CA ILE A 97 -19.67 -24.82 37.84
C ILE A 97 -20.18 -24.25 36.51
N LYS A 98 -21.49 -24.03 36.40
CA LYS A 98 -22.11 -23.49 35.18
C LYS A 98 -22.20 -21.97 35.14
N ARG A 99 -22.20 -21.32 36.30
CA ARG A 99 -22.38 -19.87 36.46
C ARG A 99 -21.66 -19.36 37.69
N ILE A 100 -21.01 -18.22 37.57
CA ILE A 100 -20.39 -17.44 38.65
C ILE A 100 -20.89 -16.01 38.47
N ASP A 101 -21.52 -15.45 39.50
CA ASP A 101 -21.92 -14.04 39.54
C ASP A 101 -21.03 -13.30 40.54
N ALA A 102 -20.41 -12.23 40.07
CA ALA A 102 -19.61 -11.29 40.85
C ALA A 102 -20.18 -9.88 40.65
N PRO A 103 -19.92 -8.92 41.56
CA PRO A 103 -20.48 -7.57 41.48
C PRO A 103 -20.29 -6.87 40.13
N GLU A 104 -19.14 -7.09 39.48
CA GLU A 104 -18.79 -6.45 38.20
C GLU A 104 -18.90 -7.38 36.99
N TYR A 105 -19.04 -8.70 37.20
CA TYR A 105 -18.97 -9.69 36.11
C TYR A 105 -19.91 -10.88 36.33
N SER A 106 -20.61 -11.31 35.29
CA SER A 106 -21.33 -12.59 35.27
C SER A 106 -20.66 -13.53 34.26
N ILE A 107 -20.15 -14.67 34.75
CA ILE A 107 -19.45 -15.67 33.96
C ILE A 107 -20.36 -16.89 33.84
N ARG A 108 -20.67 -17.34 32.62
CA ARG A 108 -21.50 -18.52 32.38
C ARG A 108 -20.91 -19.40 31.30
N LEU A 109 -21.06 -20.72 31.47
CA LEU A 109 -20.84 -21.67 30.39
C LEU A 109 -22.03 -21.64 29.44
N GLN A 110 -21.77 -21.30 28.19
CA GLN A 110 -22.76 -21.32 27.12
C GLN A 110 -22.36 -22.36 26.08
N LYS A 111 -23.35 -23.10 25.57
CA LYS A 111 -23.14 -23.97 24.40
C LYS A 111 -23.00 -23.09 23.17
N ASN A 112 -21.92 -23.27 22.43
CA ASN A 112 -21.77 -22.63 21.12
C ASN A 112 -22.82 -23.19 20.15
N PRO A 113 -23.26 -22.40 19.16
CA PRO A 113 -24.07 -22.91 18.06
C PRO A 113 -23.39 -24.09 17.38
N THR A 114 -24.19 -25.02 16.86
CA THR A 114 -23.66 -26.16 16.10
C THR A 114 -22.85 -25.64 14.92
N SER A 115 -21.58 -26.04 14.84
CA SER A 115 -20.72 -25.75 13.69
C SER A 115 -20.63 -26.99 12.82
N VAL A 116 -20.68 -26.81 11.50
CA VAL A 116 -20.44 -27.89 10.55
C VAL A 116 -18.94 -28.20 10.59
N GLN A 117 -18.58 -29.42 10.96
CA GLN A 117 -17.23 -29.93 10.88
C GLN A 117 -17.15 -30.86 9.67
N ILE A 118 -16.36 -30.49 8.67
CA ILE A 118 -16.13 -31.31 7.48
C ILE A 118 -14.90 -32.16 7.77
N SER A 119 -15.10 -33.45 8.01
CA SER A 119 -14.01 -34.40 8.30
C SER A 119 -13.27 -34.86 7.04
N ASP A 120 -13.98 -34.90 5.92
CA ASP A 120 -13.45 -35.23 4.60
C ASP A 120 -14.13 -34.34 3.58
N ALA A 121 -13.35 -33.49 2.91
CA ALA A 121 -13.86 -32.56 1.91
C ALA A 121 -14.27 -33.31 0.63
N GLU A 122 -13.55 -34.36 0.23
CA GLU A 122 -13.79 -35.06 -1.04
C GLU A 122 -15.11 -35.86 -1.01
N ALA A 123 -15.54 -36.28 0.17
CA ALA A 123 -16.85 -36.88 0.38
C ALA A 123 -18.03 -35.86 0.34
N VAL A 124 -17.76 -34.55 0.40
CA VAL A 124 -18.80 -33.53 0.35
C VAL A 124 -19.33 -33.41 -1.09
N PRO A 125 -20.66 -33.52 -1.31
CA PRO A 125 -21.21 -33.37 -2.66
C PRO A 125 -20.89 -32.01 -3.29
N ALA A 126 -20.67 -31.98 -4.60
CA ALA A 126 -20.32 -30.79 -5.37
C ALA A 126 -21.30 -29.61 -5.18
N ASN A 127 -22.56 -29.88 -4.83
CA ASN A 127 -23.59 -28.87 -4.56
C ASN A 127 -23.29 -27.95 -3.38
N PHE A 128 -22.37 -28.34 -2.48
CA PHE A 128 -21.93 -27.52 -1.35
C PHE A 128 -20.65 -26.74 -1.63
N TYR A 129 -20.00 -26.99 -2.77
CA TYR A 129 -18.84 -26.24 -3.23
C TYR A 129 -19.27 -24.97 -3.97
N ARG A 130 -18.72 -23.83 -3.58
CA ARG A 130 -18.81 -22.60 -4.38
C ARG A 130 -17.67 -22.62 -5.39
N GLN A 131 -18.00 -22.56 -6.68
CA GLN A 131 -17.00 -22.30 -7.70
C GLN A 131 -16.75 -20.78 -7.76
N PRO A 132 -15.50 -20.32 -7.55
CA PRO A 132 -15.19 -18.91 -7.75
C PRO A 132 -15.37 -18.54 -9.24
N PRO A 133 -15.65 -17.26 -9.55
CA PRO A 133 -15.64 -16.81 -10.94
C PRO A 133 -14.26 -17.09 -11.55
N PRO A 134 -14.18 -17.39 -12.86
CA PRO A 134 -12.91 -17.61 -13.53
C PRO A 134 -11.98 -16.39 -13.34
N GLU A 135 -10.79 -16.63 -12.81
CA GLU A 135 -9.78 -15.60 -12.60
C GLU A 135 -9.03 -15.36 -13.92
N ILE A 136 -8.92 -14.09 -14.32
CA ILE A 136 -8.15 -13.72 -15.52
C ILE A 136 -6.66 -13.83 -15.16
N ASP A 137 -5.93 -14.69 -15.85
CA ASP A 137 -4.48 -14.74 -15.78
C ASP A 137 -3.88 -13.52 -16.50
N LYS A 138 -3.65 -12.46 -15.72
CA LYS A 138 -3.07 -11.21 -16.23
C LYS A 138 -1.65 -11.40 -16.78
N GLN A 139 -0.92 -12.41 -16.33
CA GLN A 139 0.43 -12.68 -16.82
C GLN A 139 0.36 -13.31 -18.21
N ALA A 140 -0.50 -14.32 -18.38
CA ALA A 140 -0.78 -14.90 -19.70
C ALA A 140 -1.32 -13.85 -20.68
N VAL A 141 -2.25 -12.99 -20.25
CA VAL A 141 -2.76 -11.88 -21.08
C VAL A 141 -1.64 -10.90 -21.46
N LYS A 142 -0.77 -10.53 -20.52
CA LYS A 142 0.37 -9.64 -20.78
C LYS A 142 1.37 -10.26 -21.75
N ASP A 143 1.62 -11.56 -21.64
CA ASP A 143 2.55 -12.27 -22.50
C ASP A 143 1.97 -12.46 -23.91
N ALA A 144 0.68 -12.74 -24.05
CA ALA A 144 -0.04 -12.76 -25.33
C ALA A 144 -0.03 -11.39 -26.02
N LEU A 145 -0.34 -10.30 -25.29
CA LEU A 145 -0.27 -8.93 -25.82
C LEU A 145 1.16 -8.55 -26.26
N LYS A 146 2.19 -9.02 -25.55
CA LYS A 146 3.60 -8.82 -25.95
C LYS A 146 3.99 -9.64 -27.18
N ALA A 147 3.40 -10.82 -27.35
CA ALA A 147 3.61 -11.69 -28.51
C ALA A 147 2.89 -11.17 -29.77
N GLY A 148 2.08 -10.11 -29.65
CA GLY A 148 1.33 -9.51 -30.75
C GLY A 148 -0.05 -10.12 -30.97
N GLU A 149 -0.53 -10.94 -30.02
CA GLU A 149 -1.91 -11.44 -30.04
C GLU A 149 -2.87 -10.36 -29.51
N ASP A 150 -4.00 -10.19 -30.20
CA ASP A 150 -5.07 -9.28 -29.74
C ASP A 150 -5.90 -9.97 -28.66
N VAL A 151 -5.91 -9.39 -27.46
CA VAL A 151 -6.72 -9.86 -26.33
C VAL A 151 -7.83 -8.83 -26.08
N PRO A 152 -9.08 -9.11 -26.50
CA PRO A 152 -10.20 -8.20 -26.29
C PRO A 152 -10.36 -7.79 -24.83
N GLY A 153 -10.28 -6.48 -24.57
CA GLY A 153 -10.44 -5.90 -23.23
C GLY A 153 -9.14 -5.68 -22.44
N ALA A 154 -7.96 -5.90 -23.04
CA ALA A 154 -6.67 -5.61 -22.41
C ALA A 154 -5.73 -4.84 -23.35
N TYR A 155 -4.95 -3.91 -22.80
CA TYR A 155 -3.94 -3.14 -23.53
C TYR A 155 -2.68 -2.93 -22.67
N LEU A 156 -1.54 -2.68 -23.33
CA LEU A 156 -0.28 -2.35 -22.64
C LEU A 156 -0.12 -0.83 -22.54
N GLU A 157 0.15 -0.34 -21.34
CA GLU A 157 0.49 1.06 -21.07
C GLU A 157 1.88 1.14 -20.42
N ALA A 158 2.75 2.02 -20.93
CA ALA A 158 4.07 2.28 -20.37
C ALA A 158 4.05 3.64 -19.67
N GLY A 159 4.49 3.68 -18.41
CA GLY A 159 4.62 4.91 -17.63
C GLY A 159 6.05 5.11 -17.13
N GLU A 160 6.42 6.36 -16.90
CA GLU A 160 7.70 6.74 -16.32
C GLU A 160 7.57 6.97 -14.81
N ARG A 161 8.63 6.70 -14.03
CA ARG A 161 8.67 6.96 -12.59
C ARG A 161 9.96 7.67 -12.22
N VAL A 162 9.88 8.58 -11.24
CA VAL A 162 11.07 9.20 -10.64
C VAL A 162 11.79 8.16 -9.79
N VAL A 163 13.11 8.06 -9.94
CA VAL A 163 13.99 7.22 -9.12
C VAL A 163 14.95 8.13 -8.36
N ILE A 164 14.82 8.16 -7.03
CA ILE A 164 15.75 8.85 -6.13
C ILE A 164 16.71 7.77 -5.57
N LYS A 165 18.02 7.97 -5.73
CA LYS A 165 19.08 7.06 -5.25
C LYS A 165 19.78 7.63 -4.03
#